data_AF-A0A1F7S1A7-F1
#
_entry.id   AF-A0A1F7S1A7-F1
#
_cell.length_a   1.000
_cell.length_b   1.000
_cell.length_c   1.000
_cell.angle_alpha   90.00
_cell.angle_beta   90.00
_cell.angle_gamma   90.00
#
_symmetry.space_group_name_H-M   'P 1'
#
loop_
_entity.id
_entity.type
_entity.pdbx_description
1 polymer ?
#
loop_
_entity_poly.entity_id
_entity_poly.type
_entity_poly.pdbx_seq_one_letter_code
_entity_poly.pdbx_strand_id
1 'polypeptide(L)' 'MGCILIRHGGSHDWYQNPETKISQPVPRHTEVNENLAKHILKMLSD' A
#
# COMPACT_ATOMS: atom_id res chain seq x y z
N MET A 1 2.74 -12.84 1.58
CA MET A 1 1.70 -12.09 0.81
C MET A 1 0.42 -11.96 1.63
N GLY A 2 0.33 -10.93 2.46
CA GLY A 2 -0.84 -10.68 3.30
C GLY A 2 -0.78 -9.29 3.89
N CYS A 3 -0.89 -8.26 3.05
CA CYS A 3 -0.94 -6.89 3.55
C CYS A 3 -2.23 -6.66 4.33
N ILE A 4 -2.13 -6.02 5.49
CA ILE A 4 -3.27 -5.70 6.34
C ILE A 4 -3.62 -4.23 6.20
N LEU A 5 -4.92 -3.93 6.08
CA LEU A 5 -5.42 -2.57 6.15
C LEU A 5 -5.37 -2.11 7.62
N ILE A 6 -4.62 -1.04 7.89
CA ILE A 6 -4.46 -0.50 9.25
C ILE A 6 -5.31 0.74 9.50
N ARG A 7 -5.63 1.52 8.45
CA ARG A 7 -6.40 2.76 8.56
C ARG A 7 -6.96 3.20 7.20
N HIS A 8 -8.22 3.65 7.19
CA HIS A 8 -8.75 4.45 6.10
C HIS A 8 -8.32 5.91 6.24
N GLY A 9 -7.74 6.47 5.19
CA GLY A 9 -7.49 7.91 5.05
C GLY A 9 -8.56 8.58 4.20
N GLY A 10 -8.37 9.88 3.92
CA GLY A 10 -9.29 10.64 3.08
C GLY A 10 -9.37 10.09 1.66
N SER A 11 -8.26 10.14 0.91
CA SER A 11 -8.18 9.66 -0.48
C SER A 11 -7.44 8.33 -0.65
N HIS A 12 -6.82 7.82 0.42
CA HIS A 12 -5.93 6.66 0.40
C HIS A 12 -6.20 5.76 1.60
N ASP A 13 -5.94 4.47 1.46
CA ASP A 13 -5.93 3.48 2.54
C ASP A 13 -4.50 3.16 2.96
N TRP A 14 -4.26 2.97 4.25
CA TRP A 14 -2.95 2.57 4.74
C TRP A 14 -2.89 1.06 4.86
N TYR A 15 -1.98 0.44 4.11
CA TYR A 15 -1.67 -0.98 4.21
C TYR A 15 -0.31 -1.18 4.86
N GLN A 16 -0.19 -2.24 5.65
CA GLN A 16 1.05 -2.66 6.29
C GLN A 16 1.38 -4.10 5.89
N ASN A 17 2.66 -4.35 5.58
CA ASN A 17 3.18 -5.71 5.53
C ASN A 17 3.37 -6.20 6.98
N PRO A 18 2.71 -7.29 7.41
CA PRO A 18 2.80 -7.79 8.77
C PRO A 18 4.16 -8.40 9.12
N GLU A 19 4.95 -8.80 8.13
CA GLU A 19 6.28 -9.41 8.27
C GLU A 19 7.32 -8.30 8.51
N THR A 20 7.42 -7.33 7.60
CA THR A 20 8.41 -6.23 7.68
C THR A 20 7.97 -5.04 8.53
N LYS A 21 6.68 -4.93 8.86
CA LYS A 21 6.03 -3.75 9.49
C LYS A 21 6.04 -2.47 8.66
N ILE A 22 6.53 -2.52 7.43
CA ILE A 22 6.49 -1.37 6.50
C ILE A 22 5.04 -1.04 6.17
N SER A 23 4.71 0.25 6.21
CA SER A 23 3.39 0.76 5.85
C SER A 23 3.45 1.67 4.62
N GLN A 24 2.44 1.59 3.76
CA GLN A 24 2.30 2.43 2.57
C GLN A 24 0.86 2.90 2.36
N PRO A 25 0.65 4.16 1.92
CA PRO A 25 -0.65 4.63 1.45
C PRO A 25 -0.93 4.08 0.04
N VAL A 26 -2.10 3.45 -0.11
CA VAL A 26 -2.62 2.93 -1.37
C VAL A 26 -3.80 3.82 -1.80
N PRO A 27 -3.74 4.48 -2.97
CA PRO A 27 -4.82 5.33 -3.43
C PRO A 27 -6.10 4.54 -3.72
N ARG A 28 -7.27 5.17 -3.49
CA ARG A 28 -8.59 4.55 -3.76
C ARG A 28 -9.18 4.87 -5.13
N HIS A 29 -8.46 5.64 -5.96
CA HIS A 29 -8.89 5.93 -7.33
C HIS A 29 -8.42 4.82 -8.28
N THR A 30 -9.20 4.61 -9.35
CA THR A 30 -9.03 3.48 -10.27
C THR A 30 -7.70 3.49 -11.04
N GLU A 31 -7.20 4.68 -11.36
CA GLU A 31 -5.98 4.84 -12.17
C GLU A 31 -4.79 5.21 -11.29
N VAL A 32 -3.82 4.29 -11.14
CA VAL A 32 -2.59 4.55 -10.39
C VAL A 32 -1.42 4.56 -11.37
N ASN A 33 -0.52 5.55 -11.23
CA ASN A 33 0.69 5.60 -12.04
C ASN A 33 1.52 4.31 -11.87
N GLU A 34 2.02 3.74 -12.97
CA GLU A 34 2.74 2.47 -12.95
C GLU A 34 3.97 2.49 -12.02
N ASN A 35 4.70 3.61 -11.97
CA ASN A 35 5.86 3.75 -11.10
C ASN A 35 5.45 3.73 -9.63
N LEU A 36 4.31 4.36 -9.29
CA LEU A 36 3.76 4.33 -7.95
C LEU A 36 3.30 2.92 -7.57
N ALA A 37 2.60 2.22 -8.47
CA ALA A 37 2.18 0.83 -8.25
C ALA A 37 3.38 -0.10 -8.00
N LYS A 38 4.43 -0.01 -8.84
CA LYS A 38 5.68 -0.76 -8.66
C LYS A 38 6.37 -0.43 -7.33
N HIS A 39 6.37 0.84 -6.93
CA HIS A 39 6.94 1.26 -5.65
C HIS A 39 6.17 0.67 -4.47
N ILE A 40 4.84 0.79 -4.46
CA ILE A 40 3.97 0.21 -3.42
C ILE A 40 4.21 -1.30 -3.30
N LEU A 41 4.23 -2.02 -4.42
CA LEU A 41 4.50 -3.46 -4.44
C LEU A 41 5.89 -3.79 -3.89
N LYS A 42 6.92 -3.02 -4.28
CA LYS A 42 8.29 -3.21 -3.77
C LYS A 42 8.38 -2.99 -2.26
N MET A 43 7.67 -2.00 -1.73
CA MET A 43 7.71 -1.67 -0.30
C MET A 43 6.89 -2.65 0.55
N LEU A 44 5.83 -3.22 -0.02
CA LEU A 44 4.92 -4.12 0.68
C LEU A 44 5.20 -5.61 0.42
N SER A 45 6.04 -5.94 -0.57
CA SER A 45 6.61 -7.27 -0.72
C SER A 45 7.80 -7.44 0.24
N ASP A 46 7.93 -8.65 0.79
CA ASP A 46 9.22 -9.16 1.27
C ASP A 46 10.14 -9.48 0.09
#